data_AF-A0A5E4NSP2-F1
#
_entry.id   AF-A0A5E4NSP2-F1
#
_cell.length_a   1.000
_cell.length_b   1.000
_cell.length_c   1.000
_cell.angle_alpha   90.00
_cell.angle_beta   90.00
_cell.angle_gamma   90.00
#
_symmetry.space_group_name_H-M   'P 1'
#
loop_
_entity.id
_entity.type
_entity.pdbx_description
1 polymer ?
#
loop_
_entity_poly.entity_id
_entity_poly.type
_entity_poly.pdbx_seq_one_letter_code
_entity_poly.pdbx_strand_id
1 'polypeptide(L)'
;MVYLRKNGVWKIVGEVFRAMNESRPDDPIEYFRANMKPENDDCVYADQMRRKIAEDEEIMKRLKYDKVFLSDLLSERIHAKMKNSRLRGNIDDDYAEDNVMGETSFTDADHVE
;
A
#
# COMPACT_ATOMS: atom_id res chain seq x y z
N MET A 1 -20.32 -25.04 9.57
CA MET A 1 -21.33 -25.03 8.49
C MET A 1 -22.04 -23.68 8.45
N VAL A 2 -21.34 -22.60 8.04
CA VAL A 2 -21.82 -21.19 8.18
C VAL A 2 -21.79 -20.42 6.84
N TYR A 3 -21.09 -20.91 5.81
CA TYR A 3 -20.90 -20.21 4.54
C TYR A 3 -22.17 -20.10 3.66
N LEU A 4 -23.07 -21.07 3.73
CA LEU A 4 -24.28 -21.07 2.88
C LEU A 4 -25.38 -20.13 3.39
N ARG A 5 -25.43 -19.80 4.69
CA ARG A 5 -26.48 -18.93 5.25
C ARG A 5 -26.27 -17.44 4.95
N LYS A 6 -25.03 -17.00 4.70
CA LYS A 6 -24.71 -15.58 4.54
C LYS A 6 -24.87 -15.06 3.11
N ASN A 7 -24.69 -15.92 2.13
CA ASN A 7 -24.79 -15.53 0.72
C ASN A 7 -26.17 -15.99 0.21
N GLY A 8 -26.84 -15.18 -0.60
CA GLY A 8 -28.21 -15.40 -1.13
C GLY A 8 -28.46 -16.70 -1.90
N VAL A 9 -27.51 -17.64 -1.87
CA VAL A 9 -27.51 -18.98 -2.44
C VAL A 9 -28.80 -19.74 -2.09
N TRP A 10 -29.28 -19.74 -0.85
CA TRP A 10 -30.53 -20.46 -0.52
C TRP A 10 -31.77 -19.87 -1.20
N LYS A 11 -31.79 -18.56 -1.46
CA LYS A 11 -32.86 -17.91 -2.20
C LYS A 11 -32.81 -18.33 -3.66
N ILE A 12 -31.64 -18.28 -4.29
CA ILE A 12 -31.41 -18.71 -5.68
C ILE A 12 -31.76 -20.19 -5.84
N VAL A 13 -31.28 -21.06 -4.95
CA VAL A 13 -31.61 -22.49 -4.94
C VAL A 13 -33.13 -22.68 -4.83
N GLY A 14 -33.80 -21.99 -3.90
CA GLY A 14 -35.25 -22.08 -3.73
C GLY A 14 -36.03 -21.65 -4.98
N GLU A 15 -35.60 -20.58 -5.66
CA GLU A 15 -36.20 -20.10 -6.90
C GLU A 15 -36.00 -21.09 -8.05
N VAL A 16 -34.81 -21.65 -8.21
CA VAL A 16 -34.50 -22.68 -9.23
C VAL A 16 -35.32 -23.95 -8.96
N PHE A 17 -35.44 -24.39 -7.71
CA PHE A 17 -36.27 -25.55 -7.36
C PHE A 17 -37.76 -25.32 -7.65
N ARG A 18 -38.28 -24.11 -7.40
CA ARG A 18 -39.66 -23.76 -7.75
C ARG A 18 -39.87 -23.79 -9.27
N ALA A 19 -39.00 -23.15 -10.04
CA ALA A 19 -39.07 -23.13 -11.50
C ALA A 19 -38.93 -24.53 -12.12
N MET A 20 -38.09 -25.39 -11.53
CA MET A 20 -37.92 -26.78 -11.94
C MET A 20 -39.17 -27.62 -11.65
N ASN A 21 -39.84 -27.40 -10.52
CA ASN A 21 -41.12 -28.07 -10.20
C ASN A 21 -42.26 -27.63 -11.12
N GLU A 22 -42.26 -26.38 -11.58
CA GLU A 22 -43.25 -25.84 -12.52
C GLU A 22 -43.01 -26.34 -13.95
N SER A 23 -41.76 -26.33 -14.41
CA SER A 23 -41.40 -26.69 -15.79
C SER A 23 -41.24 -28.19 -16.03
N ARG A 24 -41.04 -28.99 -14.96
CA ARG A 24 -40.82 -30.45 -15.01
C ARG A 24 -39.90 -30.88 -16.17
N PRO A 25 -38.66 -30.37 -16.21
CA PRO A 25 -37.72 -30.68 -17.28
C PRO A 25 -37.40 -32.17 -17.30
N ASP A 26 -37.16 -32.71 -18.50
CA ASP A 26 -36.80 -34.12 -18.70
C ASP A 26 -35.49 -34.49 -17.98
N ASP A 27 -34.56 -33.54 -17.88
CA ASP A 27 -33.36 -33.64 -17.04
C ASP A 27 -33.32 -32.53 -15.96
N PRO A 28 -33.77 -32.83 -14.73
CA PRO A 28 -33.75 -31.88 -13.63
C PRO A 28 -32.34 -31.53 -13.13
N ILE A 29 -31.36 -32.42 -13.32
CA ILE A 29 -29.98 -32.17 -12.89
C ILE A 29 -29.31 -31.17 -13.84
N GLU A 30 -29.49 -31.35 -15.14
CA GLU A 30 -28.99 -30.41 -16.15
C GLU A 30 -29.68 -29.05 -16.03
N TYR A 31 -31.01 -29.04 -15.83
CA TYR A 31 -31.77 -27.81 -15.58
C TYR A 31 -31.25 -27.06 -14.36
N PHE A 32 -31.02 -27.76 -13.24
CA PHE A 32 -30.47 -27.14 -12.04
C PHE A 32 -29.10 -26.52 -12.29
N ARG A 33 -28.20 -27.23 -13.01
CA ARG A 33 -26.87 -26.71 -13.36
C ARG A 33 -26.92 -25.48 -14.25
N ALA A 34 -27.81 -25.46 -15.25
CA ALA A 34 -27.93 -24.33 -16.17
C ALA A 34 -28.49 -23.06 -15.50
N ASN A 35 -29.34 -23.24 -14.48
CA ASN A 35 -30.02 -22.14 -13.79
C ASN A 35 -29.32 -21.72 -12.49
N MET A 36 -28.50 -22.58 -11.90
CA MET A 36 -27.55 -22.22 -10.85
C MET A 36 -26.36 -21.50 -11.49
N LYS A 37 -26.56 -20.25 -11.91
CA LYS A 37 -25.44 -19.35 -12.16
C LYS A 37 -25.01 -18.82 -10.79
N PRO A 38 -23.85 -19.23 -10.25
CA PRO A 38 -23.30 -18.49 -9.11
C PRO A 38 -23.17 -17.04 -9.58
N GLU A 39 -23.77 -16.10 -8.84
CA GLU A 39 -23.50 -14.68 -9.04
C GLU A 39 -21.98 -14.54 -9.03
N ASN A 40 -21.41 -14.29 -10.21
CA ASN A 40 -19.98 -14.22 -10.42
C ASN A 40 -19.46 -12.85 -9.93
N ASP A 41 -20.11 -12.29 -8.92
CA ASP A 41 -19.83 -11.01 -8.29
C ASP A 41 -18.45 -11.03 -7.63
N ASP A 42 -18.02 -12.21 -7.17
CA ASP A 42 -16.65 -12.46 -6.70
C ASP A 42 -15.62 -12.20 -7.82
N CYS A 43 -15.95 -12.48 -9.09
CA CYS A 43 -15.06 -12.22 -10.21
C CYS A 43 -14.92 -10.72 -10.51
N VAL A 44 -16.04 -9.99 -10.51
CA VAL A 44 -16.05 -8.55 -10.77
C VAL A 44 -15.35 -7.80 -9.61
N TYR A 45 -15.65 -8.18 -8.37
CA TYR A 45 -15.00 -7.61 -7.20
C TYR A 45 -13.51 -7.93 -7.15
N ALA A 46 -13.11 -9.17 -7.45
CA ALA A 46 -11.70 -9.56 -7.51
C ALA A 46 -10.94 -8.78 -8.59
N ASP A 47 -11.55 -8.57 -9.77
CA ASP A 47 -10.92 -7.80 -10.85
C ASP A 47 -10.82 -6.30 -10.53
N GLN A 48 -11.81 -5.74 -9.84
CA GLN A 48 -11.73 -4.37 -9.31
C GLN A 48 -10.61 -4.24 -8.27
N MET A 49 -10.50 -5.20 -7.34
CA MET A 49 -9.44 -5.22 -6.34
C MET A 49 -8.05 -5.36 -6.99
N ARG A 50 -7.91 -6.22 -8.00
CA ARG A 50 -6.66 -6.37 -8.76
C ARG A 50 -6.24 -5.08 -9.46
N ARG A 51 -7.18 -4.34 -10.07
CA ARG A 51 -6.88 -3.02 -10.66
C ARG A 51 -6.41 -2.03 -9.60
N LYS A 52 -7.11 -1.95 -8.47
CA LYS A 52 -6.73 -1.05 -7.39
C LYS A 52 -5.33 -1.35 -6.84
N ILE A 53 -5.00 -2.62 -6.67
CA ILE A 53 -3.65 -3.05 -6.26
C ILE A 53 -2.60 -2.60 -7.28
N ALA A 54 -2.87 -2.76 -8.58
CA ALA A 54 -1.93 -2.34 -9.63
C ALA A 54 -1.71 -0.82 -9.65
N GLU A 55 -2.76 -0.03 -9.44
CA GLU A 55 -2.68 1.43 -9.34
C GLU A 55 -1.84 1.86 -8.12
N ASP A 56 -2.08 1.26 -6.96
CA ASP A 56 -1.33 1.52 -5.72
C ASP A 56 0.16 1.14 -5.87
N GLU A 57 0.47 0.04 -6.56
CA GLU A 57 1.85 -0.36 -6.86
C GLU A 57 2.59 0.66 -7.75
N GLU A 58 1.91 1.27 -8.71
CA GLU A 58 2.50 2.30 -9.57
C GLU A 58 2.80 3.59 -8.80
N ILE A 59 1.90 3.97 -7.89
CA ILE A 59 2.11 5.10 -6.97
C ILE A 59 3.33 4.84 -6.07
N MET A 60 3.42 3.63 -5.49
CA MET A 60 4.56 3.24 -4.66
C MET A 60 5.90 3.29 -5.41
N LYS A 61 5.93 2.91 -6.68
CA LYS A 61 7.14 3.02 -7.52
C LYS A 61 7.56 4.47 -7.71
N ARG A 62 6.62 5.38 -7.98
CA ARG A 62 6.90 6.83 -8.10
C ARG A 62 7.44 7.40 -6.79
N LEU A 63 6.78 7.12 -5.67
CA LEU A 63 7.23 7.61 -4.36
C LEU A 63 8.63 7.11 -3.98
N LYS A 64 8.97 5.87 -4.35
CA LYS A 64 10.32 5.33 -4.13
C LYS A 64 11.38 6.10 -4.93
N TYR A 65 11.07 6.46 -6.17
CA TYR A 65 11.95 7.29 -7.00
C TYR A 65 12.11 8.70 -6.40
N ASP A 66 11.00 9.36 -6.07
CA ASP A 66 11.01 10.72 -5.51
C ASP A 66 11.80 10.78 -4.21
N LYS A 67 11.68 9.76 -3.34
CA LYS A 67 12.48 9.67 -2.11
C LYS A 67 13.97 9.70 -2.42
N VAL A 68 14.43 8.90 -3.38
CA VAL A 68 15.87 8.83 -3.73
C VAL A 68 16.32 10.17 -4.31
N PHE A 69 15.57 10.70 -5.28
CA PHE A 69 15.88 11.97 -5.92
C PHE A 69 15.95 13.14 -4.93
N LEU A 70 14.98 13.24 -4.01
CA LEU A 70 14.98 14.27 -2.96
C LEU A 70 16.14 14.09 -1.97
N SER A 71 16.51 12.84 -1.67
CA SER A 71 17.66 12.55 -0.78
C SER A 71 18.97 12.97 -1.45
N ASP A 72 19.11 12.73 -2.75
CA ASP A 72 20.26 13.14 -3.55
C ASP A 72 20.37 14.67 -3.60
N LEU A 73 19.27 15.37 -3.91
CA LEU A 73 19.22 16.84 -3.90
C LEU A 73 19.56 17.44 -2.53
N LEU A 74 19.07 16.83 -1.45
CA LEU A 74 19.39 17.27 -0.09
C LEU A 74 20.90 17.10 0.19
N SER A 75 21.45 15.96 -0.19
CA SER A 75 22.88 15.64 -0.02
C SER A 75 23.76 16.62 -0.80
N GLU A 76 23.43 16.89 -2.07
CA GLU A 76 24.12 17.90 -2.89
C GLU A 76 24.07 19.29 -2.25
N ARG A 77 22.90 19.70 -1.74
CA ARG A 77 22.73 21.00 -1.09
C ARG A 77 23.55 21.13 0.19
N ILE A 78 23.60 20.07 1.01
CA ILE A 78 24.42 20.03 2.22
C ILE A 78 25.91 20.12 1.86
N HIS A 79 26.37 19.33 0.89
CA HIS A 79 27.76 19.36 0.44
C HIS A 79 28.15 20.72 -0.16
N ALA A 80 27.29 21.35 -0.95
CA ALA A 80 27.51 22.69 -1.48
C ALA A 80 27.64 23.73 -0.35
N LYS A 81 26.78 23.65 0.66
CA LYS A 81 26.84 24.53 1.84
C LYS A 81 28.14 24.31 2.64
N MET A 82 28.55 23.06 2.85
CA MET A 82 29.81 22.73 3.53
C MET A 82 31.04 23.22 2.75
N LYS A 83 31.05 23.08 1.43
CA LYS A 83 32.14 23.60 0.58
C LYS A 83 32.26 25.12 0.66
N ASN A 84 31.13 25.83 0.68
CA ASN A 84 31.10 27.28 0.85
C ASN A 84 31.53 27.73 2.26
N SER A 85 31.28 26.92 3.30
CA SER A 85 31.78 27.21 4.66
C SER A 85 33.29 27.00 4.82
N ARG A 86 33.86 25.99 4.15
CA ARG A 86 35.32 25.72 4.19
C ARG A 86 36.15 26.75 3.40
N LEU A 87 35.56 27.40 2.39
CA LEU A 87 36.21 28.47 1.63
C LEU A 87 36.22 29.83 2.33
N ARG A 88 35.54 29.96 3.49
CA ARG A 88 35.46 31.20 4.28
C ARG A 88 36.35 31.20 5.53
N GLY A 89 37.26 30.23 5.65
CA GLY A 89 38.12 30.03 6.83
C GLY A 89 39.56 30.50 6.67
N ASN A 90 39.81 31.63 6.00
CA ASN A 90 41.10 32.34 5.97
C ASN A 90 40.86 33.86 5.86
N ILE A 91 40.01 34.42 6.72
CA ILE A 91 40.05 35.85 7.01
C ILE A 91 40.29 35.93 8.51
N ASP A 92 41.52 36.31 8.85
CA ASP A 92 41.90 36.71 10.19
C ASP A 92 40.93 37.82 10.63
N ASP A 93 40.11 37.55 11.63
CA ASP A 93 39.43 38.59 12.41
C ASP A 93 39.53 38.16 13.88
N ASP A 94 40.65 38.55 14.48
CA ASP A 94 40.70 38.93 15.88
C ASP A 94 39.49 39.85 16.19
N TYR A 95 38.91 39.70 17.39
CA TYR A 95 37.75 40.45 17.94
C TYR A 95 36.34 39.88 17.63
N ALA A 96 35.85 38.98 18.50
CA ALA A 96 34.90 39.39 19.55
C ALA A 96 34.51 38.19 20.43
N GLU A 97 34.79 38.36 21.71
CA GLU A 97 34.42 37.55 22.85
C GLU A 97 32.94 37.15 22.93
N ASP A 98 32.77 35.94 23.46
CA ASP A 98 31.72 35.53 24.41
C ASP A 98 30.29 35.40 23.87
N ASN A 99 29.83 34.14 23.75
CA ASN A 99 28.75 33.66 24.61
C ASN A 99 28.56 32.14 24.45
N VAL A 100 28.99 31.43 25.50
CA VAL A 100 28.26 30.33 26.15
C VAL A 100 28.23 28.96 25.44
N MET A 101 29.23 28.16 25.82
CA MET A 101 29.14 26.78 26.30
C MET A 101 27.71 26.22 26.48
N GLY A 102 27.42 25.11 25.82
CA GLY A 102 26.23 24.30 26.03
C GLY A 102 26.49 22.86 25.63
N GLU A 103 27.40 22.22 26.36
CA GLU A 103 27.62 20.77 26.36
C GLU A 103 26.27 20.02 26.55
N THR A 104 25.97 19.07 25.69
CA THR A 104 25.42 17.78 26.12
C THR A 104 25.87 16.70 25.14
N SER A 105 26.83 15.94 25.63
CA SER A 105 27.38 14.72 25.09
C SER A 105 26.27 13.72 24.77
N PHE A 106 26.11 13.35 23.50
CA PHE A 106 25.51 12.07 23.13
C PHE A 106 26.65 11.12 22.80
N THR A 107 27.10 10.38 23.82
CA THR A 107 27.97 9.22 23.62
C THR A 107 27.09 8.00 23.33
N ASP A 108 27.21 7.48 22.11
CA ASP A 108 26.78 6.13 21.76
C ASP A 108 27.60 5.10 22.54
N ALA A 109 26.92 4.17 23.20
CA ALA A 109 27.43 2.82 23.45
C ALA A 109 26.29 1.91 23.94
N ASP A 110 25.58 1.29 23.00
CA ASP A 110 25.03 -0.06 23.21
C ASP A 110 26.15 -1.06 22.90
N HIS A 111 26.49 -1.96 23.85
CA HIS A 111 26.71 -3.40 23.59
C HIS A 111 27.29 -4.17 24.79
N VAL A 112 26.54 -5.21 25.20
CA VAL A 112 26.92 -6.59 25.64
C VAL A 112 27.91 -6.68 26.82
N GLU A 113 27.62 -7.31 27.96
CA GLU A 113 26.96 -8.60 28.27
C GLU A 113 26.44 -8.58 29.72
#